data_AF-A0A2T4VS48-F1
#
_entry.id   AF-A0A2T4VS48-F1
#
_cell.length_a   1.000
_cell.length_b   1.000
_cell.length_c   1.000
_cell.angle_alpha   90.00
_cell.angle_beta   90.00
_cell.angle_gamma   90.00
#
_symmetry.space_group_name_H-M   'P 1'
#
loop_
_entity.id
_entity.type
_entity.pdbx_description
1 polymer ?
#
loop_
_entity_poly.entity_id
_entity_poly.type
_entity_poly.pdbx_seq_one_letter_code
_entity_poly.pdbx_strand_id
1 'polypeptide(L)'
;MQPEASSLRTGDPTLAAKSPWARHLPAAVWVVAAAVVLLLAPSLTDRLVNWRESDVLMVGRNFCRSGTPLWLPQIDQAGDASGITGMEFPLLNFIGGHLACGGAAQVLASRLLILAFGLLSLFSLASLARRHLGAAGAWTAIVGFAFSPVVFFYARTIQPDVPSLALGLLALDLFDRSLPADAPTRWPLYFGSAVAMALGALIKLPVIVYGLPLVVWLFLRRGKAALRPSAYWLYLPLSVLPPLAWYAYAKALQDQYGIHYFYLGTSFPALVASWLDPTFYKRIYAQRLFDSYACPLISALGVGFLLFRWRQTPGWIRALAIAAVIFFFLGGESAAWHTSYGLVAVPAVVLSAGAAVDALLSRARRPIWFQVVAVGLVLVAAFGLWRTRSWFSPSNAAAPFEEAKQRLDGVLETGARVLVLSDGDPKLLWYLDRKGWVVGADVARQWFGEEHSQPLAAAVDMTRLKTPQLREAARTVLTEHGFTPLLEHSQVELWTRAR
;
A
#
# COMPACT_ATOMS: atom_id res chain seq x y z
N MET A 1 14.68 -75.89 40.99
CA MET A 1 13.55 -74.97 41.17
C MET A 1 13.74 -73.80 40.23
N GLN A 2 12.76 -73.58 39.36
CA GLN A 2 12.65 -72.51 38.37
C GLN A 2 11.98 -71.25 39.01
N PRO A 3 11.71 -70.13 38.30
CA PRO A 3 12.14 -68.77 38.64
C PRO A 3 10.98 -67.77 38.86
N GLU A 4 11.28 -66.46 39.01
CA GLU A 4 10.47 -65.25 38.65
C GLU A 4 11.04 -64.01 39.39
N ALA A 5 10.98 -62.74 38.97
CA ALA A 5 10.53 -62.04 37.77
C ALA A 5 11.12 -60.60 37.79
N SER A 6 11.02 -59.92 36.66
CA SER A 6 11.50 -58.58 36.31
C SER A 6 10.74 -57.41 36.95
N SER A 7 11.39 -56.24 37.06
CA SER A 7 10.75 -54.97 36.71
C SER A 7 11.75 -53.82 36.48
N LEU A 8 11.76 -53.31 35.26
CA LEU A 8 12.26 -51.99 34.84
C LEU A 8 11.42 -50.86 35.46
N ARG A 9 12.03 -49.72 35.82
CA ARG A 9 11.57 -48.34 35.52
C ARG A 9 12.51 -47.27 36.10
N THR A 10 13.29 -46.62 35.24
CA THR A 10 13.11 -45.25 34.72
C THR A 10 13.64 -44.17 35.67
N GLY A 11 14.81 -43.63 35.30
CA GLY A 11 15.29 -42.35 35.79
C GLY A 11 14.32 -41.24 35.39
N ASP A 12 14.23 -40.24 36.26
CA ASP A 12 13.42 -39.05 36.12
C ASP A 12 14.32 -37.91 35.60
N PRO A 13 14.19 -37.49 34.33
CA PRO A 13 14.66 -36.21 33.88
C PRO A 13 13.46 -35.28 33.78
N THR A 14 13.22 -34.49 34.82
CA THR A 14 12.46 -33.25 34.70
C THR A 14 13.29 -32.24 33.89
N LEU A 15 13.44 -32.52 32.60
CA LEU A 15 13.69 -31.54 31.57
C LEU A 15 12.53 -30.55 31.63
N ALA A 16 12.83 -29.36 32.16
CA ALA A 16 12.01 -28.18 32.01
C ALA A 16 11.52 -28.09 30.55
N ALA A 17 10.26 -28.46 30.34
CA ALA A 17 9.55 -28.24 29.10
C ALA A 17 9.45 -26.73 28.93
N LYS A 18 10.48 -26.12 28.33
CA LYS A 18 10.43 -24.74 27.86
C LYS A 18 9.31 -24.70 26.84
N SER A 19 8.16 -24.20 27.28
CA SER A 19 6.98 -23.86 26.49
C SER A 19 7.42 -23.35 25.10
N PRO A 20 6.87 -23.88 23.99
CA PRO A 20 7.18 -23.42 22.63
C PRO A 20 7.05 -21.90 22.48
N TRP A 21 6.19 -21.28 23.29
CA TRP A 21 5.92 -19.85 23.33
C TRP A 21 7.10 -19.01 23.84
N ALA A 22 7.93 -19.55 24.74
CA ALA A 22 9.09 -18.84 25.28
C ALA A 22 10.16 -18.52 24.22
N ARG A 23 10.21 -19.28 23.11
CA ARG A 23 11.16 -19.05 22.01
C ARG A 23 10.69 -17.98 21.01
N HIS A 24 9.40 -17.62 21.04
CA HIS A 24 8.78 -16.67 20.10
C HIS A 24 8.40 -15.33 20.74
N LEU A 25 8.50 -15.24 22.07
CA LEU A 25 8.19 -14.04 22.86
C LEU A 25 8.85 -12.76 22.33
N PRO A 26 10.14 -12.75 21.93
CA PRO A 26 10.78 -11.51 21.44
C PRO A 26 10.17 -11.02 20.12
N ALA A 27 9.88 -11.93 19.19
CA ALA A 27 9.33 -11.57 17.88
C ALA A 27 7.87 -11.09 17.98
N ALA A 28 7.08 -11.71 18.85
CA ALA A 28 5.72 -11.25 19.13
C ALA A 28 5.72 -9.84 19.74
N VAL A 29 6.65 -9.55 20.65
CA VAL A 29 6.80 -8.21 21.25
C VAL A 29 7.16 -7.16 20.20
N TRP A 30 8.09 -7.45 19.27
CA TRP A 30 8.43 -6.52 18.20
C TRP A 30 7.29 -6.28 17.21
N VAL A 31 6.52 -7.32 16.86
CA VAL A 31 5.35 -7.19 15.98
C VAL A 31 4.26 -6.36 16.65
N VAL A 32 3.99 -6.61 17.93
CA VAL A 32 3.02 -5.83 18.71
C VAL A 32 3.49 -4.38 18.87
N ALA A 33 4.76 -4.15 19.20
CA ALA A 33 5.32 -2.81 19.32
C ALA A 33 5.26 -2.04 17.98
N ALA A 34 5.63 -2.68 16.87
CA ALA A 34 5.49 -2.09 15.54
C ALA A 34 4.03 -1.78 15.22
N ALA A 35 3.10 -2.71 15.47
CA ALA A 35 1.67 -2.50 15.26
C ALA A 35 1.13 -1.31 16.08
N VAL A 36 1.54 -1.18 17.34
CA VAL A 36 1.15 -0.07 18.21
C VAL A 36 1.72 1.26 17.70
N VAL A 37 3.00 1.30 17.33
CA VAL A 37 3.62 2.51 16.74
C VAL A 37 2.90 2.92 15.45
N LEU A 38 2.56 1.95 14.60
CA LEU A 38 1.85 2.19 13.34
C LEU A 38 0.44 2.75 13.56
N LEU A 39 -0.27 2.27 14.59
CA LEU A 39 -1.62 2.74 14.94
C LEU A 39 -1.63 4.15 15.53
N LEU A 40 -0.66 4.46 16.39
CA LEU A 40 -0.64 5.71 17.13
C LEU A 40 -0.07 6.89 16.33
N ALA A 41 0.72 6.64 15.29
CA ALA A 41 1.28 7.72 14.48
C ALA A 41 0.20 8.44 13.63
N PRO A 42 0.23 9.78 13.51
CA PRO A 42 -0.68 10.52 12.63
C PRO A 42 -0.29 10.35 11.16
N SER A 43 -1.18 9.88 10.29
CA SER A 43 -0.90 9.62 8.84
C SER A 43 -1.53 10.64 7.89
N LEU A 44 -2.72 11.14 8.25
CA LEU A 44 -3.51 12.03 7.41
C LEU A 44 -2.88 13.40 7.16
N THR A 45 -1.85 13.73 7.93
CA THR A 45 -1.08 14.96 7.83
C THR A 45 0.28 14.74 7.19
N ASP A 46 0.66 13.50 6.90
CA ASP A 46 1.97 13.16 6.30
C ASP A 46 2.01 13.69 4.86
N ARG A 47 2.94 14.61 4.58
CA ARG A 47 2.99 15.35 3.29
C ARG A 47 3.07 14.44 2.05
N LEU A 48 3.60 13.24 2.21
CA LEU A 48 3.77 12.27 1.13
C LEU A 48 2.45 11.62 0.69
N VAL A 49 1.48 11.48 1.60
CA VAL A 49 0.32 10.59 1.43
C VAL A 49 -1.01 11.21 1.84
N ASN A 50 -1.00 12.37 2.49
CA ASN A 50 -2.21 13.04 3.00
C ASN A 50 -3.33 13.21 1.96
N TRP A 51 -2.99 13.63 0.74
CA TRP A 51 -3.94 13.77 -0.37
C TRP A 51 -4.62 12.44 -0.67
N ARG A 52 -3.84 11.37 -0.75
CA ARG A 52 -4.32 10.05 -1.15
C ARG A 52 -5.14 9.38 -0.04
N GLU A 53 -4.75 9.54 1.22
CA GLU A 53 -5.56 9.06 2.34
C GLU A 53 -6.89 9.83 2.45
N SER A 54 -6.85 11.14 2.23
CA SER A 54 -8.05 11.98 2.19
C SER A 54 -8.98 11.54 1.07
N ASP A 55 -8.46 11.19 -0.11
CA ASP A 55 -9.27 10.62 -1.21
C ASP A 55 -9.99 9.33 -0.79
N VAL A 56 -9.27 8.41 -0.14
CA VAL A 56 -9.86 7.12 0.25
C VAL A 56 -10.98 7.33 1.26
N LEU A 57 -10.73 8.18 2.26
CA LEU A 57 -11.70 8.52 3.28
C LEU A 57 -12.91 9.27 2.72
N MET A 58 -12.68 10.25 1.85
CA MET A 58 -13.72 11.02 1.17
C MET A 58 -14.69 10.12 0.40
N VAL A 59 -14.18 9.20 -0.41
CA VAL A 59 -15.04 8.25 -1.13
C VAL A 59 -15.84 7.39 -0.13
N GLY A 60 -15.21 6.95 0.97
CA GLY A 60 -15.91 6.22 2.04
C GLY A 60 -17.03 7.03 2.69
N ARG A 61 -16.78 8.31 2.99
CA ARG A 61 -17.81 9.22 3.54
C ARG A 61 -18.96 9.41 2.56
N ASN A 62 -18.68 9.47 1.26
CA ASN A 62 -19.72 9.56 0.26
C ASN A 62 -20.57 8.29 0.15
N PHE A 63 -19.99 7.09 0.27
CA PHE A 63 -20.80 5.87 0.36
C PHE A 63 -21.75 5.91 1.55
N CYS A 64 -21.27 6.40 2.70
CA CYS A 64 -22.07 6.54 3.90
C CYS A 64 -23.20 7.59 3.74
N ARG A 65 -22.87 8.79 3.26
CA ARG A 65 -23.82 9.92 3.19
C ARG A 65 -24.80 9.82 2.03
N SER A 66 -24.33 9.41 0.86
CA SER A 66 -25.14 9.35 -0.37
C SER A 66 -25.87 8.01 -0.51
N GLY A 67 -25.51 6.98 0.27
CA GLY A 67 -26.09 5.65 0.17
C GLY A 67 -25.87 4.98 -1.18
N THR A 68 -24.81 5.37 -1.91
CA THR A 68 -24.56 4.80 -3.24
C THR A 68 -24.13 3.33 -3.15
N PRO A 69 -24.50 2.50 -4.15
CA PRO A 69 -24.01 1.13 -4.20
C PRO A 69 -22.50 1.12 -4.47
N LEU A 70 -21.83 0.02 -4.12
CA LEU A 70 -20.38 -0.18 -4.26
C LEU A 70 -19.83 0.17 -5.66
N TRP A 71 -20.63 -0.02 -6.72
CA TRP A 71 -20.25 0.27 -8.10
C TRP A 71 -20.39 1.73 -8.52
N LEU A 72 -20.87 2.64 -7.66
CA LEU A 72 -20.99 4.08 -7.93
C LEU A 72 -20.24 4.92 -6.88
N PRO A 73 -18.90 4.86 -6.83
CA PRO A 73 -18.11 5.69 -5.93
C PRO A 73 -18.22 7.17 -6.31
N GLN A 74 -18.17 8.03 -5.30
CA GLN A 74 -18.26 9.48 -5.45
C GLN A 74 -17.10 10.22 -4.78
N ILE A 75 -16.67 11.32 -5.38
CA ILE A 75 -15.66 12.26 -4.85
C ILE A 75 -16.28 13.61 -4.47
N ASP A 76 -15.54 14.44 -3.74
CA ASP A 76 -16.03 15.75 -3.30
C ASP A 76 -15.58 16.91 -4.19
N GLN A 77 -14.50 16.72 -4.96
CA GLN A 77 -13.94 17.67 -5.92
C GLN A 77 -14.68 17.68 -7.27
N ALA A 78 -16.01 17.63 -7.22
CA ALA A 78 -16.86 17.54 -8.40
C ALA A 78 -17.67 18.82 -8.68
N GLY A 79 -17.49 19.85 -7.86
CA GLY A 79 -18.27 21.08 -7.96
C GLY A 79 -19.77 20.81 -7.87
N ASP A 80 -20.48 21.19 -8.92
CA ASP A 80 -21.93 21.01 -9.06
C ASP A 80 -22.34 19.62 -9.59
N ALA A 81 -21.39 18.84 -10.10
CA ALA A 81 -21.66 17.51 -10.63
C ALA A 81 -21.95 16.48 -9.51
N SER A 82 -22.43 15.30 -9.91
CA SER A 82 -22.75 14.19 -8.99
C SER A 82 -21.53 13.68 -8.20
N GLY A 83 -20.33 13.90 -8.72
CA GLY A 83 -19.08 13.36 -8.22
C GLY A 83 -18.88 11.87 -8.48
N ILE A 84 -19.79 11.21 -9.20
CA ILE A 84 -19.60 9.82 -9.60
C ILE A 84 -18.42 9.73 -10.57
N THR A 85 -17.48 8.83 -10.31
CA THR A 85 -16.29 8.64 -11.15
C THR A 85 -15.86 7.18 -11.14
N GLY A 86 -15.14 6.76 -12.17
CA GLY A 86 -14.39 5.51 -12.11
C GLY A 86 -13.14 5.63 -11.25
N MET A 87 -12.81 4.57 -10.53
CA MET A 87 -11.60 4.41 -9.74
C MET A 87 -11.21 2.93 -9.60
N GLU A 88 -10.08 2.66 -8.95
CA GLU A 88 -9.77 1.32 -8.43
C GLU A 88 -10.92 0.75 -7.58
N PHE A 89 -11.05 -0.58 -7.47
CA PHE A 89 -12.24 -1.18 -6.85
C PHE A 89 -12.42 -0.72 -5.40
N PRO A 90 -13.51 -0.01 -5.06
CA PRO A 90 -13.58 0.81 -3.84
C PRO A 90 -14.01 0.00 -2.61
N LEU A 91 -13.63 -1.28 -2.53
CA LEU A 91 -14.01 -2.18 -1.44
C LEU A 91 -13.60 -1.64 -0.07
N LEU A 92 -12.37 -1.13 0.03
CA LEU A 92 -11.84 -0.58 1.28
C LEU A 92 -12.56 0.71 1.67
N ASN A 93 -12.84 1.57 0.70
CA ASN A 93 -13.61 2.80 0.89
C ASN A 93 -15.02 2.48 1.39
N PHE A 94 -15.68 1.53 0.75
CA PHE A 94 -17.04 1.10 1.07
C PHE A 94 -17.13 0.55 2.49
N ILE A 95 -16.24 -0.37 2.87
CA ILE A 95 -16.19 -0.93 4.23
C ILE A 95 -15.92 0.18 5.25
N GLY A 96 -14.89 1.01 5.03
CA GLY A 96 -14.54 2.10 5.96
C GLY A 96 -15.68 3.11 6.15
N GLY A 97 -16.35 3.48 5.05
CA GLY A 97 -17.51 4.37 5.06
C GLY A 97 -18.70 3.80 5.82
N HIS A 98 -19.06 2.54 5.56
CA HIS A 98 -20.21 1.91 6.22
C HIS A 98 -19.97 1.68 7.72
N LEU A 99 -18.73 1.34 8.11
CA LEU A 99 -18.37 1.30 9.53
C LEU A 99 -18.54 2.67 10.18
N ALA A 100 -18.19 3.75 9.48
CA ALA A 100 -18.37 5.11 9.97
C ALA A 100 -19.85 5.49 10.12
N CYS A 101 -20.69 5.09 9.17
CA CYS A 101 -22.15 5.20 9.26
C CYS A 101 -22.72 4.46 10.49
N GLY A 102 -22.13 3.34 10.86
CA GLY A 102 -22.45 2.60 12.10
C GLY A 102 -21.91 3.24 13.38
N GLY A 103 -21.32 4.43 13.33
CA GLY A 103 -20.80 5.17 14.48
C GLY A 103 -19.30 5.00 14.76
N ALA A 104 -18.56 4.24 13.93
CA ALA A 104 -17.12 4.12 14.10
C ALA A 104 -16.39 5.40 13.65
N ALA A 105 -15.26 5.73 14.29
CA ALA A 105 -14.37 6.77 13.77
C ALA A 105 -13.73 6.28 12.47
N GLN A 106 -14.12 6.86 11.32
CA GLN A 106 -13.74 6.37 9.99
C GLN A 106 -12.23 6.21 9.82
N VAL A 107 -11.45 7.20 10.28
CA VAL A 107 -9.99 7.18 10.24
C VAL A 107 -9.41 5.98 10.99
N LEU A 108 -9.89 5.74 12.21
CA LEU A 108 -9.43 4.63 13.04
C LEU A 108 -9.83 3.27 12.44
N ALA A 109 -11.09 3.16 11.99
CA ALA A 109 -11.61 1.94 11.36
C ALA A 109 -10.81 1.59 10.10
N SER A 110 -10.58 2.56 9.21
CA SER A 110 -9.77 2.37 8.01
C SER A 110 -8.31 2.02 8.35
N ARG A 111 -7.69 2.64 9.35
CA ARG A 111 -6.33 2.28 9.78
C ARG A 111 -6.23 0.86 10.32
N LEU A 112 -7.19 0.42 11.13
CA LEU A 112 -7.24 -0.95 11.65
C LEU A 112 -7.37 -1.96 10.51
N LEU A 113 -8.17 -1.64 9.49
CA LEU A 113 -8.30 -2.45 8.28
C LEU A 113 -6.95 -2.55 7.53
N ILE A 114 -6.27 -1.43 7.29
CA ILE A 114 -4.95 -1.46 6.63
C ILE A 114 -3.92 -2.22 7.46
N LEU A 115 -3.89 -2.03 8.78
CA LEU A 115 -2.97 -2.76 9.65
C LEU A 115 -3.23 -4.27 9.58
N ALA A 116 -4.48 -4.72 9.58
CA ALA A 116 -4.82 -6.13 9.44
C ALA A 116 -4.27 -6.71 8.14
N PHE A 117 -4.38 -5.98 7.02
CA PHE A 117 -3.75 -6.37 5.76
C PHE A 117 -2.21 -6.31 5.82
N GLY A 118 -1.62 -5.33 6.50
CA GLY A 118 -0.18 -5.26 6.75
C GLY A 118 0.32 -6.51 7.48
N LEU A 119 -0.36 -6.92 8.55
CA LEU A 119 -0.06 -8.16 9.28
C LEU A 119 -0.28 -9.42 8.43
N LEU A 120 -1.32 -9.45 7.59
CA LEU A 120 -1.56 -10.52 6.63
C LEU A 120 -0.40 -10.64 5.64
N SER A 121 0.07 -9.52 5.08
CA SER A 121 1.21 -9.50 4.15
C SER A 121 2.48 -10.06 4.80
N LEU A 122 2.77 -9.66 6.04
CA LEU A 122 3.90 -10.16 6.81
C LEU A 122 3.76 -11.65 7.12
N PHE A 123 2.56 -12.09 7.52
CA PHE A 123 2.27 -13.50 7.79
C PHE A 123 2.48 -14.37 6.54
N SER A 124 1.93 -13.96 5.39
CA SER A 124 2.04 -14.70 4.14
C SER A 124 3.48 -14.76 3.65
N LEU A 125 4.23 -13.65 3.69
CA LEU A 125 5.65 -13.66 3.36
C LEU A 125 6.47 -14.53 4.33
N ALA A 126 6.22 -14.42 5.64
CA ALA A 126 6.91 -15.21 6.65
C ALA A 126 6.63 -16.71 6.49
N SER A 127 5.39 -17.06 6.14
CA SER A 127 4.98 -18.43 5.82
C SER A 127 5.74 -18.97 4.61
N LEU A 128 5.80 -18.21 3.52
CA LEU A 128 6.59 -18.56 2.33
C LEU A 128 8.08 -18.70 2.65
N ALA A 129 8.66 -17.72 3.33
CA ALA A 129 10.08 -17.71 3.68
C ALA A 129 10.46 -18.93 4.54
N ARG A 130 9.67 -19.28 5.56
CA ARG A 130 9.94 -20.44 6.42
C ARG A 130 9.81 -21.79 5.73
N ARG A 131 9.01 -21.89 4.66
CA ARG A 131 8.87 -23.15 3.88
C ARG A 131 9.97 -23.35 2.85
N HIS A 132 10.54 -22.26 2.33
CA HIS A 132 11.45 -22.30 1.18
C HIS A 132 12.88 -21.87 1.48
N LEU A 133 13.14 -21.26 2.64
CA LEU A 133 14.45 -20.80 3.08
C LEU A 133 14.85 -21.49 4.39
N GLY A 134 16.15 -21.51 4.67
CA GLY A 134 16.69 -21.86 5.98
C GLY A 134 16.30 -20.84 7.04
N ALA A 135 16.52 -21.17 8.31
CA ALA A 135 16.10 -20.31 9.43
C ALA A 135 16.69 -18.89 9.35
N ALA A 136 17.97 -18.77 8.96
CA ALA A 136 18.65 -17.48 8.84
C ALA A 136 18.10 -16.65 7.66
N GLY A 137 17.94 -17.26 6.49
CA GLY A 137 17.35 -16.64 5.33
C GLY A 137 15.90 -16.22 5.56
N ALA A 138 15.12 -17.07 6.24
CA ALA A 138 13.74 -16.76 6.59
C ALA A 138 13.63 -15.53 7.50
N TRP A 139 14.44 -15.45 8.57
CA TRP A 139 14.47 -14.26 9.44
C TRP A 139 14.94 -13.01 8.69
N THR A 140 15.93 -13.14 7.80
CA THR A 140 16.40 -12.05 6.94
C THR A 140 15.28 -11.49 6.07
N ALA A 141 14.51 -12.37 5.41
CA ALA A 141 13.38 -11.96 4.59
C ALA A 141 12.26 -11.30 5.41
N ILE A 142 11.92 -11.88 6.58
CA ILE A 142 10.86 -11.39 7.47
C ILE A 142 11.19 -10.00 8.00
N VAL A 143 12.38 -9.81 8.58
CA VAL A 143 12.80 -8.51 9.13
C VAL A 143 13.02 -7.50 8.01
N GLY A 144 13.64 -7.91 6.90
CA GLY A 144 13.84 -7.07 5.72
C GLY A 144 12.53 -6.55 5.14
N PHE A 145 11.47 -7.35 5.19
CA PHE A 145 10.13 -6.93 4.78
C PHE A 145 9.45 -6.05 5.82
N ALA A 146 9.42 -6.48 7.09
CA ALA A 146 8.73 -5.76 8.16
C ALA A 146 9.29 -4.34 8.38
N PHE A 147 10.60 -4.17 8.20
CA PHE A 147 11.30 -2.88 8.34
C PHE A 147 11.78 -2.30 7.01
N SER A 148 11.29 -2.81 5.88
CA SER A 148 11.39 -2.08 4.62
C SER A 148 10.75 -0.70 4.82
N PRO A 149 11.44 0.42 4.50
CA PRO A 149 10.88 1.75 4.74
C PRO A 149 9.50 1.94 4.12
N VAL A 150 9.32 1.49 2.87
CA VAL A 150 8.03 1.57 2.17
C VAL A 150 6.97 0.65 2.80
N VAL A 151 7.30 -0.59 3.18
CA VAL A 151 6.30 -1.48 3.82
C VAL A 151 5.90 -0.93 5.18
N PHE A 152 6.88 -0.57 6.00
CA PHE A 152 6.67 -0.05 7.35
C PHE A 152 5.81 1.22 7.31
N PHE A 153 6.12 2.17 6.42
CA PHE A 153 5.35 3.41 6.33
C PHE A 153 3.95 3.21 5.73
N TYR A 154 3.80 2.47 4.63
CA TYR A 154 2.50 2.34 3.97
C TYR A 154 1.54 1.36 4.68
N ALA A 155 2.03 0.52 5.61
CA ALA A 155 1.17 -0.40 6.39
C ALA A 155 0.26 0.30 7.42
N ARG A 156 0.31 1.63 7.50
CA ARG A 156 -0.54 2.48 8.37
C ARG A 156 -1.29 3.57 7.60
N THR A 157 -0.92 3.83 6.35
CA THR A 157 -1.56 4.86 5.53
C THR A 157 -2.85 4.29 4.96
N ILE A 158 -3.95 5.04 5.01
CA ILE A 158 -5.27 4.63 4.49
C ILE A 158 -5.25 4.60 2.96
N GLN A 159 -4.65 3.55 2.40
CA GLN A 159 -4.36 3.40 0.98
C GLN A 159 -4.55 1.95 0.51
N PRO A 160 -4.88 1.73 -0.77
CA PRO A 160 -5.09 0.40 -1.36
C PRO A 160 -3.80 -0.43 -1.50
N ASP A 161 -2.64 0.22 -1.44
CA ASP A 161 -1.35 -0.36 -1.84
C ASP A 161 -0.95 -1.59 -1.00
N VAL A 162 -1.00 -1.49 0.34
CA VAL A 162 -0.67 -2.60 1.23
C VAL A 162 -1.74 -3.70 1.22
N PRO A 163 -3.05 -3.41 1.25
CA PRO A 163 -4.09 -4.42 1.06
C PRO A 163 -3.96 -5.24 -0.22
N SER A 164 -3.65 -4.58 -1.35
CA SER A 164 -3.41 -5.29 -2.61
C SER A 164 -2.17 -6.20 -2.53
N LEU A 165 -1.04 -5.69 -1.99
CA LEU A 165 0.16 -6.50 -1.76
C LEU A 165 -0.12 -7.70 -0.86
N ALA A 166 -0.86 -7.51 0.23
CA ALA A 166 -1.21 -8.54 1.18
C ALA A 166 -1.99 -9.68 0.52
N LEU A 167 -2.98 -9.35 -0.30
CA LEU A 167 -3.78 -10.32 -1.05
C LEU A 167 -2.96 -11.03 -2.14
N GLY A 168 -2.03 -10.34 -2.80
CA GLY A 168 -1.09 -10.98 -3.73
C GLY A 168 -0.13 -11.95 -3.05
N LEU A 169 0.41 -11.60 -1.88
CA LEU A 169 1.25 -12.49 -1.09
C LEU A 169 0.46 -13.67 -0.52
N LEU A 170 -0.79 -13.43 -0.10
CA LEU A 170 -1.71 -14.50 0.28
C LEU A 170 -2.00 -15.43 -0.89
N ALA A 171 -2.21 -14.90 -2.10
CA ALA A 171 -2.39 -15.70 -3.29
C ALA A 171 -1.19 -16.63 -3.53
N LEU A 172 0.04 -16.12 -3.43
CA LEU A 172 1.27 -16.93 -3.54
C LEU A 172 1.36 -17.99 -2.44
N ASP A 173 1.08 -17.63 -1.18
CA ASP A 173 1.13 -18.55 -0.04
C ASP A 173 0.11 -19.68 -0.15
N LEU A 174 -1.15 -19.37 -0.51
CA LEU A 174 -2.20 -20.37 -0.73
C LEU A 174 -1.87 -21.26 -1.93
N PHE A 175 -1.32 -20.68 -3.01
CA PHE A 175 -0.95 -21.44 -4.20
C PHE A 175 0.13 -22.48 -3.92
N ASP A 176 1.20 -22.09 -3.22
CA ASP A 176 2.25 -23.02 -2.83
C ASP A 176 1.72 -24.18 -1.96
N ARG A 177 0.84 -23.88 -0.99
CA ARG A 177 0.18 -24.92 -0.17
C ARG A 177 -0.77 -25.80 -0.98
N SER A 178 -1.33 -25.28 -2.07
CA SER A 178 -2.27 -26.01 -2.92
C SER A 178 -1.62 -27.03 -3.84
N LEU A 179 -0.32 -26.88 -4.11
CA LEU A 179 0.46 -27.71 -5.04
C LEU A 179 1.59 -28.47 -4.32
N PRO A 180 1.27 -29.42 -3.41
CA PRO A 180 2.29 -30.28 -2.83
C PRO A 180 2.98 -31.12 -3.91
N ALA A 181 4.29 -31.36 -3.74
CA ALA A 181 5.11 -32.05 -4.73
C ALA A 181 4.59 -33.48 -5.01
N ASP A 182 4.40 -34.26 -3.94
CA ASP A 182 4.10 -35.69 -4.03
C ASP A 182 2.65 -36.04 -3.66
N ALA A 183 1.75 -35.07 -3.82
CA ALA A 183 0.34 -35.23 -3.47
C ALA A 183 -0.58 -34.51 -4.45
N PRO A 184 -1.87 -34.91 -4.54
CA PRO A 184 -2.84 -34.26 -5.39
C PRO A 184 -3.03 -32.79 -4.99
N THR A 185 -3.47 -32.01 -5.97
CA THR A 185 -3.75 -30.58 -5.78
C THR A 185 -4.88 -30.38 -4.78
N ARG A 186 -4.67 -29.48 -3.83
CA ARG A 186 -5.70 -29.07 -2.87
C ARG A 186 -6.53 -27.95 -3.48
N TRP A 187 -7.53 -28.33 -4.27
CA TRP A 187 -8.36 -27.40 -5.05
C TRP A 187 -8.97 -26.23 -4.27
N PRO A 188 -9.44 -26.37 -3.02
CA PRO A 188 -9.95 -25.23 -2.25
C PRO A 188 -8.90 -24.13 -2.03
N LEU A 189 -7.65 -24.50 -1.75
CA LEU A 189 -6.55 -23.53 -1.60
C LEU A 189 -6.14 -22.93 -2.94
N TYR A 190 -6.20 -23.73 -4.01
CA TYR A 190 -5.88 -23.28 -5.37
C TYR A 190 -6.85 -22.19 -5.84
N PHE A 191 -8.16 -22.42 -5.67
CA PHE A 191 -9.17 -21.42 -6.03
C PHE A 191 -9.23 -20.27 -5.00
N GLY A 192 -8.94 -20.52 -3.73
CA GLY A 192 -8.73 -19.46 -2.74
C GLY A 192 -7.60 -18.51 -3.12
N SER A 193 -6.51 -19.05 -3.68
CA SER A 193 -5.43 -18.23 -4.26
C SER A 193 -5.91 -17.38 -5.44
N ALA A 194 -6.72 -17.94 -6.34
CA ALA A 194 -7.26 -17.19 -7.49
C ALA A 194 -8.18 -16.03 -7.05
N VAL A 195 -9.04 -16.27 -6.05
CA VAL A 195 -9.89 -15.23 -5.46
C VAL A 195 -9.06 -14.16 -4.77
N ALA A 196 -8.03 -14.54 -4.00
CA ALA A 196 -7.12 -13.58 -3.39
C ALA A 196 -6.40 -12.71 -4.44
N MET A 197 -5.95 -13.31 -5.55
CA MET A 197 -5.34 -12.59 -6.67
C MET A 197 -6.34 -11.62 -7.33
N ALA A 198 -7.57 -12.07 -7.58
CA ALA A 198 -8.64 -11.23 -8.14
C ALA A 198 -8.91 -10.01 -7.26
N LEU A 199 -9.10 -10.22 -5.95
CA LEU A 199 -9.35 -9.14 -4.99
C LEU A 199 -8.16 -8.19 -4.88
N GLY A 200 -6.93 -8.72 -4.86
CA GLY A 200 -5.72 -7.91 -4.86
C GLY A 200 -5.61 -7.01 -6.08
N ALA A 201 -5.84 -7.55 -7.28
CA ALA A 201 -5.81 -6.82 -8.54
C ALA A 201 -6.98 -5.84 -8.70
N LEU A 202 -8.17 -6.17 -8.18
CA LEU A 202 -9.31 -5.26 -8.10
C LEU A 202 -8.97 -4.01 -7.26
N ILE A 203 -8.46 -4.23 -6.04
CA ILE A 203 -8.07 -3.14 -5.13
C ILE A 203 -6.93 -2.31 -5.72
N LYS A 204 -5.94 -2.96 -6.34
CA LYS A 204 -4.85 -2.27 -7.05
C LYS A 204 -4.26 -3.18 -8.12
N LEU A 205 -4.40 -2.76 -9.38
CA LEU A 205 -3.97 -3.55 -10.54
C LEU A 205 -2.50 -4.04 -10.50
N PRO A 206 -1.49 -3.27 -10.03
CA PRO A 206 -0.09 -3.67 -9.99
C PRO A 206 0.21 -5.10 -9.52
N VAL A 207 -0.52 -5.63 -8.54
CA VAL A 207 -0.23 -6.96 -7.97
C VAL A 207 -0.52 -8.10 -8.95
N ILE A 208 -1.27 -7.85 -10.03
CA ILE A 208 -1.57 -8.83 -11.08
C ILE A 208 -0.31 -9.45 -11.70
N VAL A 209 0.83 -8.75 -11.65
CA VAL A 209 2.12 -9.27 -12.14
C VAL A 209 2.59 -10.50 -11.35
N TYR A 210 2.08 -10.74 -10.14
CA TYR A 210 2.32 -11.97 -9.38
C TYR A 210 1.68 -13.21 -10.04
N GLY A 211 0.86 -13.04 -11.08
CA GLY A 211 0.50 -14.12 -12.00
C GLY A 211 1.71 -14.84 -12.60
N LEU A 212 2.80 -14.11 -12.91
CA LEU A 212 4.01 -14.70 -13.47
C LEU A 212 4.66 -15.74 -12.53
N PRO A 213 5.00 -15.42 -11.26
CA PRO A 213 5.51 -16.41 -10.34
C PRO A 213 4.54 -17.57 -10.11
N LEU A 214 3.22 -17.35 -10.07
CA LEU A 214 2.24 -18.45 -9.96
C LEU A 214 2.31 -19.43 -11.13
N VAL A 215 2.37 -18.91 -12.37
CA VAL A 215 2.52 -19.73 -13.58
C VAL A 215 3.82 -20.52 -13.55
N VAL A 216 4.95 -19.85 -13.25
CA VAL A 216 6.25 -20.52 -13.12
C VAL A 216 6.19 -21.61 -12.04
N TRP A 217 5.55 -21.32 -10.91
CA TRP A 217 5.40 -22.28 -9.81
C TRP A 217 4.58 -23.50 -10.20
N LEU A 218 3.49 -23.32 -10.97
CA LEU A 218 2.69 -24.42 -11.49
C LEU A 218 3.54 -25.38 -12.33
N PHE A 219 4.34 -24.83 -13.26
CA PHE A 219 5.22 -25.63 -14.09
C PHE A 219 6.35 -26.29 -13.29
N LEU A 220 6.87 -25.64 -12.25
CA LEU A 220 7.86 -26.25 -11.35
C LEU A 220 7.27 -27.45 -10.58
N ARG A 221 5.98 -27.43 -10.23
CA ARG A 221 5.33 -28.49 -9.44
C ARG A 221 4.70 -29.61 -10.27
N ARG A 222 4.16 -29.28 -11.45
CA ARG A 222 3.37 -30.21 -12.27
C ARG A 222 3.98 -30.47 -13.65
N GLY A 223 5.03 -29.75 -14.04
CA GLY A 223 5.69 -29.92 -15.34
C GLY A 223 4.72 -29.80 -16.52
N LYS A 224 4.93 -30.62 -17.56
CA LYS A 224 4.06 -30.65 -18.75
C LYS A 224 2.63 -31.13 -18.45
N ALA A 225 2.37 -31.80 -17.31
CA ALA A 225 1.03 -32.22 -16.95
C ALA A 225 0.08 -31.03 -16.75
N ALA A 226 0.60 -29.85 -16.42
CA ALA A 226 -0.17 -28.62 -16.33
C ALA A 226 -0.75 -28.16 -17.69
N LEU A 227 -0.15 -28.56 -18.82
CA LEU A 227 -0.58 -28.14 -20.16
C LEU A 227 -1.79 -28.92 -20.69
N ARG A 228 -2.13 -30.05 -20.07
CA ARG A 228 -3.34 -30.79 -20.43
C ARG A 228 -4.56 -29.93 -20.07
N PRO A 229 -5.66 -29.96 -20.86
CA PRO A 229 -6.92 -29.34 -20.46
C PRO A 229 -7.27 -29.81 -19.05
N SER A 230 -7.19 -28.89 -18.09
CA SER A 230 -7.25 -29.20 -16.67
C SER A 230 -7.81 -28.01 -15.90
N ALA A 231 -8.35 -28.29 -14.72
CA ALA A 231 -8.91 -27.29 -13.83
C ALA A 231 -7.87 -26.22 -13.39
N TYR A 232 -6.57 -26.43 -13.62
CA TYR A 232 -5.55 -25.41 -13.37
C TYR A 232 -5.81 -24.12 -14.15
N TRP A 233 -6.27 -24.23 -15.41
CA TRP A 233 -6.47 -23.06 -16.27
C TRP A 233 -7.69 -22.23 -15.90
N LEU A 234 -8.61 -22.74 -15.06
CA LEU A 234 -9.70 -21.95 -14.48
C LEU A 234 -9.20 -20.85 -13.53
N TYR A 235 -7.94 -20.93 -13.08
CA TYR A 235 -7.31 -19.86 -12.30
C TYR A 235 -7.29 -18.54 -13.06
N LEU A 236 -6.98 -18.58 -14.36
CA LEU A 236 -6.82 -17.38 -15.18
C LEU A 236 -8.12 -16.56 -15.29
N PRO A 237 -9.25 -17.13 -15.76
CA PRO A 237 -10.48 -16.36 -15.83
C PRO A 237 -10.96 -15.90 -14.45
N LEU A 238 -10.79 -16.71 -13.40
CA LEU A 238 -11.20 -16.35 -12.04
C LEU A 238 -10.38 -15.20 -11.44
N SER A 239 -9.09 -15.13 -11.74
CA SER A 239 -8.20 -14.08 -11.22
C SER A 239 -8.15 -12.82 -12.08
N VAL A 240 -8.41 -12.92 -13.40
CA VAL A 240 -8.19 -11.83 -14.36
C VAL A 240 -9.50 -11.18 -14.83
N LEU A 241 -10.57 -11.93 -15.08
CA LEU A 241 -11.80 -11.34 -15.62
C LEU A 241 -12.46 -10.34 -14.66
N PRO A 242 -12.54 -10.56 -13.34
CA PRO A 242 -13.16 -9.58 -12.45
C PRO A 242 -12.42 -8.24 -12.41
N PRO A 243 -11.07 -8.18 -12.23
CA PRO A 243 -10.32 -6.94 -12.40
C PRO A 243 -10.54 -6.29 -13.76
N LEU A 244 -10.42 -7.03 -14.87
CA LEU A 244 -10.59 -6.46 -16.20
C LEU A 244 -11.98 -5.84 -16.40
N ALA A 245 -13.03 -6.55 -15.98
CA ALA A 245 -14.41 -6.05 -16.05
C ALA A 245 -14.58 -4.78 -15.22
N TRP A 246 -14.02 -4.73 -14.01
CA TRP A 246 -14.08 -3.55 -13.16
C TRP A 246 -13.35 -2.35 -13.77
N TYR A 247 -12.11 -2.50 -14.23
CA TYR A 247 -11.35 -1.37 -14.78
C TYR A 247 -11.95 -0.87 -16.11
N ALA A 248 -12.53 -1.76 -16.93
CA ALA A 248 -13.33 -1.36 -18.09
C ALA A 248 -14.57 -0.55 -17.69
N TYR A 249 -15.28 -1.01 -16.66
CA TYR A 249 -16.44 -0.30 -16.11
C TYR A 249 -16.06 1.03 -15.45
N ALA A 250 -14.96 1.09 -14.71
CA ALA A 250 -14.44 2.32 -14.12
C ALA A 250 -14.09 3.33 -15.21
N LYS A 251 -13.44 2.90 -16.30
CA LYS A 251 -13.22 3.79 -17.44
C LYS A 251 -14.55 4.32 -18.01
N ALA A 252 -15.54 3.45 -18.21
CA ALA A 252 -16.86 3.86 -18.69
C ALA A 252 -17.56 4.85 -17.76
N LEU A 253 -17.39 4.72 -16.44
CA LEU A 253 -17.88 5.71 -15.46
C LEU A 253 -17.19 7.06 -15.62
N GLN A 254 -15.86 7.09 -15.78
CA GLN A 254 -15.16 8.36 -16.00
C GLN A 254 -15.66 9.04 -17.29
N ASP A 255 -15.80 8.27 -18.38
CA ASP A 255 -16.28 8.79 -19.66
C ASP A 255 -17.75 9.27 -19.57
N GLN A 256 -18.61 8.55 -18.85
CA GLN A 256 -20.03 8.89 -18.69
C GLN A 256 -20.25 10.16 -17.87
N TYR A 257 -19.51 10.33 -16.78
CA TYR A 257 -19.69 11.45 -15.84
C TYR A 257 -18.72 12.61 -16.07
N GLY A 258 -17.74 12.46 -16.98
CA GLY A 258 -16.77 13.49 -17.34
C GLY A 258 -15.72 13.77 -16.26
N ILE A 259 -15.55 12.88 -15.28
CA ILE A 259 -14.64 13.06 -14.15
C ILE A 259 -13.46 12.08 -14.28
N HIS A 260 -12.33 12.56 -14.80
CA HIS A 260 -11.11 11.77 -15.02
C HIS A 260 -10.07 11.97 -13.91
N TYR A 261 -10.50 11.95 -12.65
CA TYR A 261 -9.61 12.22 -11.51
C TYR A 261 -8.67 11.05 -11.18
N PHE A 262 -9.20 9.82 -11.12
CA PHE A 262 -8.38 8.66 -10.77
C PHE A 262 -7.59 8.14 -11.97
N TYR A 263 -6.30 7.96 -11.77
CA TYR A 263 -5.41 7.38 -12.77
C TYR A 263 -5.71 5.89 -13.00
N LEU A 264 -6.16 5.54 -14.21
CA LEU A 264 -6.46 4.15 -14.62
C LEU A 264 -5.42 3.56 -15.59
N GLY A 265 -4.36 4.31 -15.92
CA GLY A 265 -3.30 3.85 -16.82
C GLY A 265 -2.68 4.99 -17.62
N THR A 266 -1.56 4.68 -18.28
CA THR A 266 -0.83 5.61 -19.14
C THR A 266 -0.87 5.14 -20.58
N SER A 267 -0.71 6.09 -21.50
CA SER A 267 -0.64 5.80 -22.93
C SER A 267 0.70 5.15 -23.29
N PHE A 268 0.73 4.35 -24.36
CA PHE A 268 1.96 3.73 -24.84
C PHE A 268 3.06 4.76 -25.19
N PRO A 269 2.78 5.91 -25.83
CA PRO A 269 3.81 6.94 -26.05
C PRO A 269 4.42 7.49 -24.76
N ALA A 270 3.61 7.71 -23.71
CA ALA A 270 4.11 8.18 -22.42
C ALA A 270 4.97 7.13 -21.71
N LEU A 271 4.66 5.84 -21.88
CA LEU A 271 5.55 4.75 -21.43
C LEU A 271 6.90 4.80 -22.15
N VAL A 272 6.89 4.91 -23.48
CA VAL A 272 8.14 5.01 -24.26
C VAL A 272 8.95 6.22 -23.82
N ALA A 273 8.32 7.38 -23.63
CA ALA A 273 8.99 8.56 -23.11
C ALA A 273 9.63 8.31 -21.73
N SER A 274 8.91 7.62 -20.83
CA SER A 274 9.43 7.22 -19.52
C SER A 274 10.66 6.32 -19.64
N TRP A 275 10.65 5.37 -20.59
CA TRP A 275 11.75 4.42 -20.77
C TRP A 275 13.01 5.04 -21.40
N LEU A 276 12.84 6.15 -22.11
CA LEU A 276 13.95 6.92 -22.69
C LEU A 276 14.56 7.92 -21.70
N ASP A 277 13.84 8.28 -20.63
CA ASP A 277 14.36 9.16 -19.58
C ASP A 277 15.31 8.42 -18.62
N PRO A 278 16.60 8.78 -18.53
CA PRO A 278 17.53 8.19 -17.56
C PRO A 278 17.08 8.32 -16.10
N THR A 279 16.27 9.32 -15.79
CA THR A 279 15.71 9.57 -14.45
C THR A 279 14.83 8.42 -13.99
N PHE A 280 14.10 7.76 -14.89
CA PHE A 280 13.30 6.57 -14.60
C PHE A 280 14.17 5.48 -13.95
N TYR A 281 15.29 5.14 -14.60
CA TYR A 281 16.21 4.11 -14.10
C TYR A 281 16.91 4.53 -12.82
N LYS A 282 17.40 5.76 -12.76
CA LYS A 282 18.08 6.31 -11.58
C LYS A 282 17.17 6.26 -10.35
N ARG A 283 15.92 6.71 -10.49
CA ARG A 283 14.96 6.74 -9.38
C ARG A 283 14.62 5.34 -8.89
N ILE A 284 14.33 4.41 -9.78
CA ILE A 284 13.91 3.06 -9.39
C ILE A 284 15.09 2.24 -8.88
N TYR A 285 16.12 2.07 -9.71
CA TYR A 285 17.16 1.05 -9.50
C TYR A 285 18.37 1.55 -8.69
N ALA A 286 18.69 2.85 -8.73
CA ALA A 286 19.83 3.40 -7.99
C ALA A 286 19.42 4.07 -6.67
N GLN A 287 18.29 4.80 -6.66
CA GLN A 287 17.83 5.53 -5.48
C GLN A 287 16.88 4.67 -4.64
N ARG A 288 15.65 4.45 -5.11
CA ARG A 288 14.58 3.87 -4.29
C ARG A 288 14.87 2.44 -3.86
N LEU A 289 15.45 1.63 -4.75
CA LEU A 289 15.79 0.24 -4.44
C LEU A 289 16.70 0.13 -3.21
N PHE A 290 17.65 1.05 -3.04
CA PHE A 290 18.63 1.03 -1.95
C PHE A 290 18.29 1.97 -0.79
N ASP A 291 17.19 2.73 -0.89
CA ASP A 291 16.84 3.75 0.09
C ASP A 291 15.44 3.53 0.68
N SER A 292 14.43 3.34 -0.16
CA SER A 292 13.02 3.34 0.24
C SER A 292 12.36 1.96 0.13
N TYR A 293 12.75 1.12 -0.82
CA TYR A 293 12.13 -0.20 -1.05
C TYR A 293 12.64 -1.24 -0.05
N ALA A 294 13.92 -1.19 0.30
CA ALA A 294 14.50 -1.98 1.37
C ALA A 294 15.76 -1.26 1.90
N CYS A 295 16.31 -1.76 3.01
CA CYS A 295 17.59 -1.30 3.53
C CYS A 295 18.72 -1.57 2.51
N PRO A 296 19.71 -0.67 2.35
CA PRO A 296 20.81 -0.86 1.40
C PRO A 296 21.49 -2.24 1.51
N LEU A 297 21.66 -2.76 2.73
CA LEU A 297 22.22 -4.09 2.97
C LEU A 297 21.35 -5.20 2.36
N ILE A 298 20.03 -5.15 2.57
CA ILE A 298 19.08 -6.14 2.04
C ILE A 298 19.01 -6.03 0.53
N SER A 299 18.99 -4.82 -0.02
CA SER A 299 18.99 -4.58 -1.46
C SER A 299 20.27 -5.11 -2.12
N ALA A 300 21.44 -4.83 -1.54
CA ALA A 300 22.72 -5.33 -2.05
C ALA A 300 22.78 -6.87 -2.02
N LEU A 301 22.36 -7.50 -0.92
CA LEU A 301 22.31 -8.96 -0.81
C LEU A 301 21.33 -9.58 -1.82
N GLY A 302 20.11 -9.05 -1.89
CA GLY A 302 19.06 -9.59 -2.75
C GLY A 302 19.35 -9.42 -4.24
N VAL A 303 19.74 -8.21 -4.65
CA VAL A 303 20.10 -7.90 -6.05
C VAL A 303 21.38 -8.61 -6.43
N GLY A 304 22.41 -8.58 -5.57
CA GLY A 304 23.67 -9.28 -5.82
C GLY A 304 23.47 -10.78 -5.99
N PHE A 305 22.62 -11.40 -5.17
CA PHE A 305 22.31 -12.82 -5.30
C PHE A 305 21.54 -13.13 -6.60
N LEU A 306 20.58 -12.30 -6.99
CA LEU A 306 19.88 -12.44 -8.27
C LEU A 306 20.86 -12.34 -9.46
N LEU A 307 21.80 -11.40 -9.43
CA LEU A 307 22.76 -11.17 -10.51
C LEU A 307 23.82 -12.27 -10.59
N PHE A 308 24.48 -12.60 -9.48
CA PHE A 308 25.63 -13.52 -9.47
C PHE A 308 25.25 -14.99 -9.25
N ARG A 309 24.08 -15.26 -8.69
CA ARG A 309 23.60 -16.61 -8.36
C ARG A 309 22.20 -16.89 -8.95
N TRP A 310 21.89 -16.28 -10.11
CA TRP A 310 20.62 -16.46 -10.82
C TRP A 310 20.15 -17.92 -10.88
N ARG A 311 21.00 -18.85 -11.35
CA ARG A 311 20.61 -20.27 -11.50
C ARG A 311 20.38 -21.00 -10.17
N GLN A 312 20.96 -20.50 -9.08
CA GLN A 312 20.78 -21.06 -7.73
C GLN A 312 19.57 -20.44 -7.00
N THR A 313 19.05 -19.32 -7.52
CA THR A 313 17.86 -18.69 -6.95
C THR A 313 16.61 -19.51 -7.33
N PRO A 314 15.74 -19.84 -6.35
CA PRO A 314 14.48 -20.53 -6.62
C PRO A 314 13.70 -19.88 -7.78
N GLY A 315 13.19 -20.70 -8.70
CA GLY A 315 12.58 -20.20 -9.94
C GLY A 315 11.40 -19.24 -9.72
N TRP A 316 10.60 -19.47 -8.68
CA TRP A 316 9.49 -18.57 -8.32
C TRP A 316 9.96 -17.23 -7.75
N ILE A 317 11.09 -17.16 -7.04
CA ILE A 317 11.71 -15.91 -6.56
C ILE A 317 12.25 -15.11 -7.76
N ARG A 318 12.90 -15.79 -8.72
CA ARG A 318 13.31 -15.15 -9.98
C ARG A 318 12.13 -14.57 -10.75
N ALA A 319 11.02 -15.33 -10.82
CA ALA A 319 9.80 -14.88 -11.46
C ALA A 319 9.18 -13.67 -10.75
N LEU A 320 9.25 -13.59 -9.42
CA LEU A 320 8.87 -12.39 -8.66
C LEU A 320 9.74 -11.18 -9.03
N ALA A 321 11.05 -11.36 -9.14
CA ALA A 321 11.96 -10.27 -9.55
C ALA A 321 11.65 -9.77 -10.97
N ILE A 322 11.44 -10.70 -11.92
CA ILE A 322 11.03 -10.36 -13.29
C ILE A 322 9.67 -9.64 -13.28
N ALA A 323 8.71 -10.13 -12.51
CA ALA A 323 7.38 -9.51 -12.39
C ALA A 323 7.46 -8.06 -11.90
N ALA A 324 8.32 -7.78 -10.91
CA ALA A 324 8.56 -6.43 -10.42
C ALA A 324 9.18 -5.52 -11.49
N VAL A 325 10.14 -6.03 -12.27
CA VAL A 325 10.73 -5.29 -13.39
C VAL A 325 9.67 -4.99 -14.46
N ILE A 326 8.89 -6.00 -14.87
CA ILE A 326 7.77 -5.82 -15.81
C ILE A 326 6.83 -4.74 -15.31
N PHE A 327 6.45 -4.79 -14.03
CA PHE A 327 5.59 -3.77 -13.43
C PHE A 327 6.19 -2.36 -13.51
N PHE A 328 7.48 -2.19 -13.21
CA PHE A 328 8.12 -0.88 -13.32
C PHE A 328 8.08 -0.32 -14.73
N PHE A 329 8.29 -1.17 -15.76
CA PHE A 329 8.15 -0.74 -17.15
C PHE A 329 6.69 -0.42 -17.53
N LEU A 330 5.72 -1.20 -17.07
CA LEU A 330 4.29 -0.95 -17.32
C LEU A 330 3.75 0.26 -16.54
N GLY A 331 4.34 0.58 -15.39
CA GLY A 331 4.01 1.75 -14.59
C GLY A 331 4.71 3.03 -15.05
N GLY A 332 5.80 2.91 -15.82
CA GLY A 332 6.57 4.03 -16.38
C GLY A 332 6.91 5.10 -15.35
N GLU A 333 6.69 6.36 -15.71
CA GLU A 333 6.90 7.51 -14.85
C GLU A 333 6.20 7.38 -13.49
N SER A 334 4.95 6.90 -13.45
CA SER A 334 4.21 6.73 -12.19
C SER A 334 4.97 5.83 -11.20
N ALA A 335 5.57 4.74 -11.68
CA ALA A 335 6.39 3.86 -10.84
C ALA A 335 7.68 4.54 -10.33
N ALA A 336 8.25 5.45 -11.11
CA ALA A 336 9.45 6.21 -10.75
C ALA A 336 9.17 7.35 -9.75
N TRP A 337 7.94 7.88 -9.69
CA TRP A 337 7.58 9.01 -8.82
C TRP A 337 6.69 8.67 -7.63
N HIS A 338 5.91 7.59 -7.66
CA HIS A 338 5.13 7.15 -6.50
C HIS A 338 5.86 6.05 -5.74
N THR A 339 6.35 6.37 -4.54
CA THR A 339 7.18 5.43 -3.74
C THR A 339 6.46 4.12 -3.44
N SER A 340 5.13 4.14 -3.29
CA SER A 340 4.31 2.95 -3.01
C SER A 340 4.37 1.89 -4.12
N TYR A 341 4.65 2.28 -5.37
CA TYR A 341 4.78 1.35 -6.49
C TYR A 341 5.94 0.35 -6.26
N GLY A 342 6.93 0.74 -5.45
CA GLY A 342 8.00 -0.16 -5.01
C GLY A 342 7.57 -1.38 -4.23
N LEU A 343 6.38 -1.35 -3.60
CA LEU A 343 5.88 -2.44 -2.76
C LEU A 343 5.87 -3.79 -3.49
N VAL A 344 5.56 -3.79 -4.79
CA VAL A 344 5.53 -4.99 -5.64
C VAL A 344 6.90 -5.67 -5.71
N ALA A 345 8.00 -4.91 -5.62
CA ALA A 345 9.37 -5.42 -5.70
C ALA A 345 9.92 -5.93 -4.36
N VAL A 346 9.40 -5.43 -3.22
CA VAL A 346 9.97 -5.72 -1.90
C VAL A 346 10.04 -7.23 -1.62
N PRO A 347 9.00 -8.05 -1.86
CA PRO A 347 9.08 -9.49 -1.64
C PRO A 347 10.21 -10.17 -2.41
N ALA A 348 10.44 -9.79 -3.67
CA ALA A 348 11.52 -10.36 -4.47
C ALA A 348 12.90 -10.03 -3.88
N VAL A 349 13.10 -8.79 -3.45
CA VAL A 349 14.38 -8.33 -2.89
C VAL A 349 14.68 -9.03 -1.57
N VAL A 350 13.72 -9.06 -0.64
CA VAL A 350 13.92 -9.61 0.71
C VAL A 350 14.05 -11.14 0.70
N LEU A 351 13.30 -11.84 -0.16
CA LEU A 351 13.41 -13.29 -0.30
C LEU A 351 14.73 -13.70 -0.96
N SER A 352 15.19 -12.97 -1.97
CA SER A 352 16.51 -13.16 -2.56
C SER A 352 17.63 -12.88 -1.56
N ALA A 353 17.49 -11.84 -0.73
CA ALA A 353 18.45 -11.56 0.33
C ALA A 353 18.50 -12.70 1.37
N GLY A 354 17.33 -13.27 1.71
CA GLY A 354 17.25 -14.47 2.54
C GLY A 354 17.98 -15.67 1.94
N ALA A 355 17.76 -15.95 0.65
CA ALA A 355 18.48 -17.00 -0.07
C ALA A 355 20.01 -16.75 -0.12
N ALA A 356 20.42 -15.49 -0.25
CA ALA A 356 21.82 -15.09 -0.18
C ALA A 356 22.45 -15.43 1.18
N VAL A 357 21.74 -15.09 2.27
CA VAL A 357 22.19 -15.38 3.63
C VAL A 357 22.30 -16.90 3.86
N ASP A 358 21.32 -17.70 3.45
CA ASP A 358 21.40 -19.16 3.58
C ASP A 358 22.60 -19.72 2.80
N ALA A 359 22.84 -19.25 1.59
CA ALA A 359 23.96 -19.67 0.78
C ALA A 359 25.32 -19.31 1.43
N LEU A 360 25.44 -18.10 1.99
CA LEU A 360 26.66 -17.64 2.68
C LEU A 360 26.91 -18.41 3.98
N LEU A 361 25.84 -18.69 4.74
CA LEU A 361 25.95 -19.30 6.07
C LEU A 361 26.00 -20.83 6.05
N SER A 362 25.71 -21.46 4.91
CA SER A 362 25.83 -22.92 4.73
C SER A 362 27.21 -23.49 5.13
N ARG A 363 28.26 -22.64 5.16
CA ARG A 363 29.64 -23.01 5.49
C ARG A 363 30.15 -22.46 6.84
N ALA A 364 29.33 -21.71 7.58
CA ALA A 364 29.76 -21.00 8.79
C ALA A 364 29.49 -21.79 10.09
N ARG A 365 30.32 -21.58 11.13
CA ARG A 365 30.10 -22.16 12.47
C ARG A 365 28.90 -21.50 13.17
N ARG A 366 28.05 -22.30 13.82
CA ARG A 366 26.74 -21.88 14.38
C ARG A 366 26.73 -20.63 15.28
N PRO A 367 27.64 -20.44 16.25
CA PRO A 367 27.54 -19.30 17.17
C PRO A 367 27.90 -17.95 16.53
N ILE A 368 28.84 -17.94 15.58
CA ILE A 368 29.34 -16.70 14.95
C ILE A 368 28.27 -16.09 14.05
N TRP A 369 27.55 -16.90 13.27
CA TRP A 369 26.55 -16.34 12.36
C TRP A 369 25.28 -15.87 13.07
N PHE A 370 24.91 -16.49 14.21
CA PHE A 370 23.74 -16.04 14.97
C PHE A 370 23.91 -14.58 15.41
N GLN A 371 25.11 -14.22 15.86
CA GLN A 371 25.45 -12.84 16.24
C GLN A 371 25.47 -11.90 15.02
N VAL A 372 26.12 -12.31 13.92
CA VAL A 372 26.19 -11.49 12.69
C VAL A 372 24.81 -11.23 12.11
N VAL A 373 23.97 -12.26 12.03
CA VAL A 373 22.58 -12.12 11.56
C VAL A 373 21.79 -11.25 12.53
N ALA A 374 21.87 -11.47 13.85
CA ALA A 374 21.15 -10.64 14.81
C ALA A 374 21.52 -9.16 14.70
N VAL A 375 22.81 -8.84 14.63
CA VAL A 375 23.29 -7.44 14.44
C VAL A 375 22.80 -6.89 13.10
N GLY A 376 22.92 -7.65 12.01
CA GLY A 376 22.41 -7.24 10.70
C GLY A 376 20.91 -6.93 10.71
N LEU A 377 20.12 -7.75 11.41
CA LEU A 377 18.67 -7.54 11.54
C LEU A 377 18.35 -6.29 12.36
N VAL A 378 19.11 -6.02 13.43
CA VAL A 378 18.98 -4.77 14.22
C VAL A 378 19.31 -3.56 13.35
N LEU A 379 20.37 -3.62 12.53
CA LEU A 379 20.72 -2.53 11.62
C LEU A 379 19.65 -2.28 10.55
N VAL A 380 19.05 -3.35 10.00
CA VAL A 380 17.94 -3.24 9.05
C VAL A 380 16.72 -2.59 9.70
N ALA A 381 16.37 -2.99 10.93
CA ALA A 381 15.28 -2.39 11.68
C ALA A 381 15.54 -0.91 12.02
N ALA A 382 16.74 -0.60 12.51
CA ALA A 382 17.17 0.76 12.82
C ALA A 382 17.16 1.64 11.57
N PHE A 383 17.61 1.14 10.42
CA PHE A 383 17.56 1.86 9.15
C PHE A 383 16.11 2.16 8.74
N GLY A 384 15.20 1.19 8.80
CA GLY A 384 13.79 1.39 8.47
C GLY A 384 13.15 2.51 9.30
N LEU A 385 13.36 2.46 10.61
CA LEU A 385 12.87 3.48 11.55
C LEU A 385 13.50 4.86 11.29
N TRP A 386 14.83 4.91 11.16
CA TRP A 386 15.54 6.16 10.89
C TRP A 386 15.16 6.77 9.55
N ARG A 387 15.00 5.94 8.51
CA ARG A 387 14.71 6.40 7.16
C ARG A 387 13.31 6.99 7.05
N THR A 388 12.34 6.40 7.75
CA THR A 388 10.95 6.83 7.73
C THR A 388 10.66 7.98 8.70
N ARG A 389 11.56 8.31 9.65
CA ARG A 389 11.34 9.36 10.67
C ARG A 389 10.91 10.71 10.11
N SER A 390 11.40 11.09 8.93
CA SER A 390 11.08 12.37 8.27
C SER A 390 9.82 12.31 7.40
N TRP A 391 9.20 11.15 7.28
CA TRP A 391 7.94 10.95 6.55
C TRP A 391 6.72 11.18 7.44
N PHE A 392 6.89 11.01 8.75
CA PHE A 392 5.86 11.27 9.75
C PHE A 392 5.74 12.77 10.03
N SER A 393 4.51 13.25 10.06
CA SER A 393 4.18 14.58 10.53
C SER A 393 4.12 14.65 12.06
N PRO A 394 4.33 15.84 12.65
CA PRO A 394 4.13 16.06 14.07
C PRO A 394 2.71 15.69 14.55
N SER A 395 2.57 15.32 15.83
CA SER A 395 1.28 14.92 16.42
C SER A 395 0.19 15.98 16.32
N ASN A 396 0.55 17.26 16.35
CA ASN A 396 -0.36 18.41 16.26
C ASN A 396 -0.58 18.91 14.82
N ALA A 397 -0.08 18.22 13.80
CA ALA A 397 -0.16 18.70 12.43
C ALA A 397 -1.60 18.84 11.90
N ALA A 398 -2.57 18.17 12.53
CA ALA A 398 -3.99 18.22 12.14
C ALA A 398 -4.74 19.44 12.70
N ALA A 399 -4.25 20.03 13.79
CA ALA A 399 -4.94 21.09 14.52
C ALA A 399 -5.37 22.29 13.65
N PRO A 400 -4.56 22.77 12.68
CA PRO A 400 -4.97 23.88 11.83
C PRO A 400 -6.16 23.55 10.92
N PHE A 401 -6.26 22.30 10.47
CA PHE A 401 -7.37 21.86 9.63
C PHE A 401 -8.64 21.65 10.45
N GLU A 402 -8.51 21.19 11.70
CA GLU A 402 -9.63 21.07 12.65
C GLU A 402 -10.18 22.45 13.04
N GLU A 403 -9.30 23.42 13.32
CA GLU A 403 -9.70 24.82 13.56
C GLU A 403 -10.38 25.41 12.32
N ALA A 404 -9.81 25.21 11.13
CA ALA A 404 -10.41 25.66 9.88
C ALA A 404 -11.84 25.11 9.72
N LYS A 405 -12.04 23.81 9.95
CA LYS A 405 -13.38 23.21 9.92
C LYS A 405 -14.34 23.88 10.91
N GLN A 406 -13.92 24.06 12.17
CA GLN A 406 -14.75 24.68 13.20
C GLN A 406 -15.14 26.12 12.84
N ARG A 407 -14.19 26.92 12.31
CA ARG A 407 -14.46 28.29 11.86
C ARG A 407 -15.43 28.31 10.69
N LEU A 408 -15.27 27.41 9.72
CA LEU A 408 -16.14 27.30 8.56
C LEU A 408 -17.56 26.89 8.95
N ASP A 409 -17.72 25.93 9.86
CA ASP A 409 -19.03 25.48 10.36
C ASP A 409 -19.78 26.59 11.12
N GLY A 410 -19.06 27.57 11.69
CA GLY A 410 -19.67 28.73 12.35
C GLY A 410 -20.26 29.78 11.41
N VAL A 411 -19.93 29.73 10.12
CA VAL A 411 -20.34 30.74 9.13
C VAL A 411 -21.13 30.18 7.95
N LEU A 412 -21.02 28.88 7.68
CA LEU A 412 -21.68 28.21 6.57
C LEU A 412 -22.38 26.92 6.99
N GLU A 413 -23.53 26.68 6.38
CA GLU A 413 -24.27 25.41 6.49
C GLU A 413 -23.42 24.21 6.04
N THR A 414 -23.70 23.04 6.60
CA THR A 414 -22.94 21.79 6.38
C THR A 414 -22.91 21.34 4.91
N GLY A 415 -23.91 21.73 4.11
CA GLY A 415 -24.00 21.39 2.68
C GLY A 415 -23.37 22.42 1.74
N ALA A 416 -22.87 23.55 2.25
CA ALA A 416 -22.33 24.61 1.40
C ALA A 416 -21.09 24.15 0.64
N ARG A 417 -21.04 24.40 -0.67
CA ARG A 417 -19.86 24.09 -1.47
C ARG A 417 -18.73 25.10 -1.21
N VAL A 418 -17.49 24.64 -1.31
CA VAL A 418 -16.30 25.47 -1.11
C VAL A 418 -15.35 25.41 -2.30
N LEU A 419 -14.68 26.52 -2.57
CA LEU A 419 -13.53 26.54 -3.48
C LEU A 419 -12.28 26.16 -2.71
N VAL A 420 -11.49 25.21 -3.20
CA VAL A 420 -10.15 24.91 -2.69
C VAL A 420 -9.13 25.35 -3.72
N LEU A 421 -8.29 26.32 -3.35
CA LEU A 421 -7.13 26.73 -4.12
C LEU A 421 -5.92 25.89 -3.70
N SER A 422 -5.53 24.95 -4.56
CA SER A 422 -4.42 24.02 -4.33
C SER A 422 -3.81 23.55 -5.65
N ASP A 423 -2.69 22.84 -5.58
CA ASP A 423 -2.02 22.22 -6.74
C ASP A 423 -2.68 20.87 -7.09
N GLY A 424 -4.01 20.86 -7.25
CA GLY A 424 -4.81 19.66 -7.55
C GLY A 424 -5.06 18.71 -6.37
N ASP A 425 -4.69 19.10 -5.14
CA ASP A 425 -4.89 18.28 -3.92
C ASP A 425 -6.28 18.55 -3.30
N PRO A 426 -7.19 17.56 -3.23
CA PRO A 426 -8.52 17.73 -2.66
C PRO A 426 -8.57 17.61 -1.13
N LYS A 427 -7.45 17.42 -0.43
CA LYS A 427 -7.46 17.09 1.02
C LYS A 427 -8.27 18.05 1.88
N LEU A 428 -8.31 19.35 1.52
CA LEU A 428 -9.05 20.32 2.31
C LEU A 428 -10.56 20.06 2.27
N LEU A 429 -11.10 19.49 1.18
CA LEU A 429 -12.51 19.08 1.12
C LEU A 429 -12.82 17.96 2.13
N TRP A 430 -11.87 17.05 2.34
CA TRP A 430 -11.98 16.05 3.41
C TRP A 430 -12.04 16.71 4.79
N TYR A 431 -11.02 17.51 5.12
CA TYR A 431 -10.89 18.14 6.44
C TYR A 431 -12.01 19.11 6.77
N LEU A 432 -12.43 19.93 5.80
CA LEU A 432 -13.51 20.92 5.97
C LEU A 432 -14.89 20.28 5.95
N ASP A 433 -14.97 19.00 5.61
CA ASP A 433 -16.21 18.27 5.49
C ASP A 433 -17.20 18.86 4.47
N ARG A 434 -16.66 19.33 3.34
CA ARG A 434 -17.42 19.99 2.26
C ARG A 434 -17.14 19.37 0.90
N LYS A 435 -18.10 19.53 -0.02
CA LYS A 435 -17.92 19.32 -1.47
C LYS A 435 -17.55 20.63 -2.15
N GLY A 436 -17.03 20.57 -3.37
CA GLY A 436 -16.80 21.77 -4.17
C GLY A 436 -15.74 21.57 -5.23
N TRP A 437 -14.94 22.62 -5.46
CA TRP A 437 -13.98 22.67 -6.56
C TRP A 437 -12.56 22.67 -6.03
N VAL A 438 -11.64 22.07 -6.79
CA VAL A 438 -10.20 22.14 -6.54
C VAL A 438 -9.57 22.79 -7.76
N VAL A 439 -8.96 23.96 -7.57
CA VAL A 439 -8.51 24.81 -8.67
C VAL A 439 -7.08 25.29 -8.40
N GLY A 440 -6.25 25.29 -9.44
CA GLY A 440 -4.91 25.87 -9.40
C GLY A 440 -4.95 27.38 -9.19
N ALA A 441 -4.04 27.92 -8.38
CA ALA A 441 -4.00 29.36 -8.12
C ALA A 441 -3.72 30.20 -9.38
N ASP A 442 -3.01 29.62 -10.35
CA ASP A 442 -2.67 30.20 -11.64
C ASP A 442 -3.88 30.31 -12.60
N VAL A 443 -4.81 29.37 -12.53
CA VAL A 443 -6.03 29.35 -13.36
C VAL A 443 -7.27 29.83 -12.63
N ALA A 444 -7.16 30.21 -11.36
CA ALA A 444 -8.30 30.63 -10.53
C ALA A 444 -9.07 31.82 -11.14
N ARG A 445 -8.38 32.82 -11.74
CA ARG A 445 -9.05 33.94 -12.44
C ARG A 445 -9.93 33.48 -13.58
N GLN A 446 -9.43 32.53 -14.39
CA GLN A 446 -10.20 31.97 -15.49
C GLN A 446 -11.42 31.21 -14.94
N TRP A 447 -11.23 30.40 -13.90
CA TRP A 447 -12.30 29.63 -13.28
C TRP A 447 -13.45 30.49 -12.76
N PHE A 448 -13.16 31.65 -12.14
CA PHE A 448 -14.22 32.57 -11.70
C PHE A 448 -15.02 33.20 -12.86
N GLY A 449 -14.44 33.26 -14.06
CA GLY A 449 -15.11 33.75 -15.27
C GLY A 449 -15.99 32.74 -15.97
N GLU A 450 -16.04 31.48 -15.51
CA GLU A 450 -16.87 30.42 -16.07
C GLU A 450 -18.26 30.33 -15.38
N GLU A 451 -19.24 29.76 -16.07
CA GLU A 451 -20.61 29.55 -15.55
C GLU A 451 -20.67 28.35 -14.59
N HIS A 452 -20.26 28.56 -13.33
CA HIS A 452 -20.44 27.60 -12.23
C HIS A 452 -21.15 28.25 -11.04
N SER A 453 -21.68 27.45 -10.11
CA SER A 453 -22.20 28.03 -8.87
C SER A 453 -21.08 28.68 -8.06
N GLN A 454 -21.34 29.91 -7.64
CA GLN A 454 -20.35 30.79 -7.05
C GLN A 454 -20.26 30.53 -5.53
N PRO A 455 -19.13 30.03 -5.00
CA PRO A 455 -19.02 29.64 -3.61
C PRO A 455 -18.98 30.86 -2.69
N LEU A 456 -19.45 30.69 -1.45
CA LEU A 456 -19.39 31.72 -0.41
C LEU A 456 -18.14 31.60 0.46
N ALA A 457 -17.45 30.46 0.42
CA ALA A 457 -16.17 30.26 1.07
C ALA A 457 -15.13 29.65 0.13
N ALA A 458 -13.89 30.04 0.37
CA ALA A 458 -12.72 29.47 -0.25
C ALA A 458 -11.69 29.06 0.81
N ALA A 459 -10.91 28.04 0.52
CA ALA A 459 -9.80 27.58 1.33
C ALA A 459 -8.52 27.54 0.49
N VAL A 460 -7.41 28.05 1.03
CA VAL A 460 -6.12 28.06 0.36
C VAL A 460 -5.18 27.08 1.04
N ASP A 461 -4.62 26.16 0.26
CA ASP A 461 -3.68 25.16 0.77
C ASP A 461 -2.24 25.69 0.76
N MET A 462 -1.83 26.28 1.87
CA MET A 462 -0.49 26.89 2.02
C MET A 462 0.64 25.86 1.95
N THR A 463 0.33 24.57 2.16
CA THR A 463 1.29 23.47 2.06
C THR A 463 1.52 23.00 0.63
N ARG A 464 0.54 23.19 -0.27
CA ARG A 464 0.62 22.80 -1.68
C ARG A 464 1.03 23.92 -2.60
N LEU A 465 0.59 25.15 -2.32
CA LEU A 465 1.10 26.33 -3.01
C LEU A 465 2.51 26.63 -2.50
N LYS A 466 3.52 26.05 -3.16
CA LYS A 466 4.91 26.01 -2.68
C LYS A 466 5.61 27.37 -2.75
N THR A 467 5.22 28.23 -3.70
CA THR A 467 5.89 29.51 -3.94
C THR A 467 5.09 30.67 -3.33
N PRO A 468 5.77 31.70 -2.79
CA PRO A 468 5.09 32.92 -2.35
C PRO A 468 4.22 33.55 -3.44
N GLN A 469 4.66 33.47 -4.70
CA GLN A 469 3.93 34.00 -5.86
C GLN A 469 2.59 33.31 -6.06
N LEU A 470 2.51 31.98 -5.94
CA LEU A 470 1.25 31.26 -6.07
C LEU A 470 0.28 31.56 -4.92
N ARG A 471 0.80 31.70 -3.70
CA ARG A 471 0.00 32.09 -2.53
C ARG A 471 -0.57 33.49 -2.70
N GLU A 472 0.26 34.43 -3.15
CA GLU A 472 -0.17 35.80 -3.37
C GLU A 472 -1.18 35.90 -4.52
N ALA A 473 -0.97 35.15 -5.60
CA ALA A 473 -1.95 35.02 -6.68
C ALA A 473 -3.30 34.51 -6.15
N ALA A 474 -3.31 33.46 -5.33
CA ALA A 474 -4.52 32.94 -4.72
C ALA A 474 -5.26 34.01 -3.89
N ARG A 475 -4.55 34.73 -3.00
CA ARG A 475 -5.13 35.79 -2.16
C ARG A 475 -5.64 36.97 -2.98
N THR A 476 -4.88 37.39 -3.99
CA THR A 476 -5.26 38.48 -4.90
C THR A 476 -6.56 38.15 -5.60
N VAL A 477 -6.67 36.95 -6.19
CA VAL A 477 -7.87 36.52 -6.89
C VAL A 477 -9.09 36.44 -5.97
N LEU A 478 -8.91 35.93 -4.74
CA LEU A 478 -10.00 35.89 -3.76
C LEU A 478 -10.47 37.30 -3.39
N THR A 479 -9.53 38.23 -3.18
CA THR A 479 -9.83 39.63 -2.86
C THR A 479 -10.57 40.32 -4.02
N GLU A 480 -10.11 40.11 -5.26
CA GLU A 480 -10.76 40.62 -6.50
C GLU A 480 -12.22 40.17 -6.61
N HIS A 481 -12.56 39.00 -6.05
CA HIS A 481 -13.91 38.42 -6.08
C HIS A 481 -14.70 38.60 -4.77
N GLY A 482 -14.27 39.56 -3.93
CA GLY A 482 -14.99 40.00 -2.74
C GLY A 482 -14.85 39.11 -1.52
N PHE A 483 -13.90 38.16 -1.52
CA PHE A 483 -13.62 37.36 -0.34
C PHE A 483 -12.75 38.13 0.66
N THR A 484 -13.01 37.87 1.94
CA THR A 484 -12.28 38.41 3.08
C THR A 484 -11.70 37.27 3.93
N PRO A 485 -10.52 37.44 4.54
CA PRO A 485 -9.93 36.40 5.38
C PRO A 485 -10.80 36.10 6.60
N LEU A 486 -11.08 34.82 6.85
CA LEU A 486 -11.75 34.30 8.04
C LEU A 486 -10.76 33.66 9.01
N LEU A 487 -9.73 32.99 8.48
CA LEU A 487 -8.67 32.33 9.25
C LEU A 487 -7.38 32.37 8.44
N GLU A 488 -6.28 32.78 9.09
CA GLU A 488 -4.94 32.71 8.50
C GLU A 488 -4.07 31.78 9.34
N HIS A 489 -3.64 30.67 8.75
CA HIS A 489 -2.70 29.75 9.38
C HIS A 489 -1.60 29.35 8.39
N SER A 490 -0.44 28.98 8.91
CA SER A 490 0.71 28.51 8.13
C SER A 490 0.46 27.29 7.22
N GLN A 491 -0.66 26.58 7.39
CA GLN A 491 -1.02 25.37 6.62
C GLN A 491 -2.26 25.56 5.76
N VAL A 492 -3.21 26.38 6.20
CA VAL A 492 -4.50 26.60 5.54
C VAL A 492 -4.97 28.02 5.83
N GLU A 493 -5.55 28.67 4.83
CA GLU A 493 -6.27 29.93 5.01
C GLU A 493 -7.73 29.72 4.61
N LEU A 494 -8.65 30.35 5.34
CA LEU A 494 -10.06 30.39 5.00
C LEU A 494 -10.48 31.80 4.65
N TRP A 495 -11.37 31.87 3.67
CA TRP A 495 -11.85 33.10 3.08
C TRP A 495 -13.35 32.99 2.89
N THR A 496 -14.08 34.07 3.14
CA THR A 496 -15.55 34.13 2.98
C THR A 496 -15.98 35.42 2.33
N ARG A 497 -17.10 35.40 1.61
CA ARG A 497 -17.76 36.60 1.09
C ARG A 497 -19.24 36.63 1.47
N ALA A 498 -19.81 37.83 1.46
CA ALA A 498 -21.25 38.01 1.62
C ALA A 498 -22.02 37.38 0.45
N ARG A 499 -23.28 37.01 0.70
CA ARG A 499 -24.21 36.52 -0.33
C ARG A 499 -24.57 37.61 -1.33
#